data_AF-A0A6G2QSA5-F1
#
_entry.id   AF-A0A6G2QSA5-F1
#
_cell.length_a   1.000
_cell.length_b   1.000
_cell.length_c   1.000
_cell.angle_alpha   90.00
_cell.angle_beta   90.00
_cell.angle_gamma   90.00
#
_symmetry.space_group_name_H-M   'P 1'
#
loop_
_entity.id
_entity.type
_entity.pdbx_description
1 polymer ?
#
loop_
_entity_poly.entity_id
_entity_poly.type
_entity_poly.pdbx_seq_one_letter_code
_entity_poly.pdbx_strand_id
1 'polypeptide(L)'
;QAAAGVAGVIKTVLAIRHGVLPRTLHVDAPSTHVDWTAGNVRLLTERTPWPETGRPRRAAVSSFGISGTNAHLVVEQAPEPQEPEQPAAPTAHPTVVPWPVAGKTKGALEAQLAAVSAPTDATALDVGFSLASGRSVFEHR
;
A
#
# COMPACT_ATOMS: atom_id res chain seq x y z
N GLN A 1 -17.06 -8.52 10.45
CA GLN A 1 -15.89 -8.33 11.34
C GLN A 1 -14.62 -9.07 10.88
N ALA A 2 -14.71 -10.22 10.19
CA ALA A 2 -13.53 -11.02 9.82
C ALA A 2 -12.38 -10.25 9.13
N ALA A 3 -12.69 -9.17 8.41
CA ALA A 3 -11.68 -8.34 7.73
C ALA A 3 -11.12 -7.17 8.57
N ALA A 4 -11.52 -7.01 9.84
CA ALA A 4 -11.08 -5.87 10.67
C ALA A 4 -9.55 -5.85 10.85
N GLY A 5 -8.94 -7.02 11.11
CA GLY A 5 -7.49 -7.13 11.22
C GLY A 5 -6.76 -6.69 9.95
N VAL A 6 -7.17 -7.20 8.78
CA VAL A 6 -6.52 -6.84 7.50
C VAL A 6 -6.76 -5.38 7.12
N ALA A 7 -7.90 -4.79 7.46
CA ALA A 7 -8.12 -3.34 7.28
C ALA A 7 -7.11 -2.51 8.11
N GLY A 8 -6.81 -2.94 9.35
CA GLY A 8 -5.76 -2.35 10.18
C GLY A 8 -4.36 -2.49 9.57
N VAL A 9 -4.05 -3.63 8.96
CA VAL A 9 -2.80 -3.86 8.23
C VAL A 9 -2.70 -2.92 7.02
N ILE A 10 -3.74 -2.83 6.18
CA ILE A 10 -3.77 -1.95 5.01
C ILE A 10 -3.55 -0.48 5.42
N LYS A 11 -4.28 -0.01 6.44
CA LYS A 11 -4.08 1.33 7.02
C LYS A 11 -2.61 1.56 7.40
N THR A 12 -2.01 0.58 8.08
CA THR A 12 -0.64 0.69 8.60
C THR A 12 0.39 0.73 7.48
N VAL A 13 0.26 -0.15 6.48
CA VAL A 13 1.15 -0.18 5.30
C VAL A 13 1.06 1.12 4.51
N LEU A 14 -0.15 1.65 4.29
CA LEU A 14 -0.33 2.94 3.61
C LEU A 14 0.24 4.10 4.44
N ALA A 15 0.05 4.09 5.75
CA ALA A 15 0.62 5.11 6.64
C ALA A 15 2.16 5.13 6.59
N ILE A 16 2.79 3.95 6.57
CA ILE A 16 4.24 3.80 6.41
C ILE A 16 4.68 4.30 5.03
N ARG A 17 4.03 3.84 3.95
CA ARG A 17 4.36 4.21 2.56
C ARG A 17 4.28 5.71 2.32
N HIS A 18 3.27 6.37 2.89
CA HIS A 18 3.07 7.80 2.74
C HIS A 18 3.76 8.64 3.82
N GLY A 19 4.42 8.01 4.81
CA GLY A 19 5.06 8.71 5.92
C GLY A 19 4.09 9.58 6.74
N VAL A 20 2.83 9.16 6.88
CA VAL A 20 1.78 9.95 7.54
C VAL A 20 0.89 9.05 8.39
N LEU A 21 0.65 9.48 9.62
CA LEU A 21 -0.31 8.91 10.55
C LEU A 21 -1.71 9.51 10.28
N PRO A 22 -2.70 8.71 9.82
CA PRO A 22 -4.05 9.22 9.57
C PRO A 22 -4.79 9.46 10.89
N ARG A 23 -5.64 10.49 10.91
CA ARG A 23 -6.48 10.80 12.08
C ARG A 23 -7.52 9.70 12.33
N THR A 24 -7.85 9.50 13.59
CA THR A 24 -9.02 8.77 14.05
C THR A 24 -10.23 9.70 14.01
N LEU A 25 -11.31 9.26 13.35
CA LEU A 25 -12.55 10.04 13.24
C LEU A 25 -13.44 9.86 14.48
N HIS A 26 -14.36 10.79 14.66
CA HIS A 26 -15.37 10.76 15.74
C HIS A 26 -14.76 10.75 17.15
N VAL A 27 -13.68 11.51 17.34
CA VAL A 27 -13.04 11.74 18.64
C VAL A 27 -13.25 13.20 19.02
N ASP A 28 -14.36 13.50 19.70
CA ASP A 28 -14.62 14.85 20.24
C ASP A 28 -13.84 15.08 21.54
N ALA A 29 -13.83 14.07 22.42
CA ALA A 29 -13.01 14.03 23.63
C ALA A 29 -12.53 12.58 23.89
N PRO A 30 -11.32 12.37 24.45
CA PRO A 30 -10.87 11.05 24.89
C PRO A 30 -11.82 10.43 25.94
N SER A 31 -11.95 9.11 25.96
CA SER A 31 -12.78 8.41 26.95
C SER A 31 -12.29 8.68 28.37
N THR A 32 -13.21 9.00 29.29
CA THR A 32 -12.94 9.19 30.73
C THR A 32 -12.67 7.89 31.48
N HIS A 33 -12.91 6.73 30.86
CA HIS A 33 -12.65 5.40 31.42
C HIS A 33 -11.21 4.93 31.22
N VAL A 34 -10.36 5.75 30.58
CA VAL A 34 -8.95 5.46 30.34
C VAL A 34 -8.14 6.58 30.97
N ASP A 35 -7.16 6.22 31.80
CA ASP A 35 -6.16 7.18 32.27
C ASP A 35 -5.12 7.40 31.16
N TRP A 36 -5.31 8.49 30.42
CA TRP A 36 -4.42 8.88 29.33
C TRP A 36 -3.09 9.49 29.82
N THR A 37 -2.97 9.81 31.11
CA THR A 37 -1.75 10.43 31.68
C THR A 37 -0.73 9.38 32.15
N ALA A 38 -1.19 8.18 32.48
CA ALA A 38 -0.34 7.10 33.00
C ALA A 38 0.56 6.41 31.95
N GLY A 39 0.41 6.71 30.66
CA GLY A 39 1.09 5.98 29.58
C GLY A 39 1.66 6.85 28.47
N ASN A 40 2.54 6.26 27.67
CA ASN A 40 3.15 6.90 26.48
C ASN A 40 2.26 6.76 25.23
N VAL A 41 0.93 6.83 25.39
CA VAL A 41 -0.05 6.65 24.31
C VAL A 41 -0.86 7.92 24.14
N ARG A 42 -1.04 8.35 22.88
CA ARG A 42 -1.85 9.51 22.53
C ARG A 42 -2.79 9.16 21.38
N LEU A 43 -4.03 9.67 21.45
CA LEU A 43 -4.97 9.59 20.33
C LEU A 43 -4.53 10.48 19.17
N LEU A 44 -4.55 9.94 17.96
CA LEU A 44 -4.31 10.69 16.73
C LEU A 44 -5.60 11.38 16.28
N THR A 45 -5.90 12.55 16.83
CA THR A 45 -7.07 13.36 16.43
C THR A 45 -6.85 14.13 15.12
N GLU A 46 -5.58 14.24 14.68
CA GLU A 46 -5.17 14.97 13.49
C GLU A 46 -4.26 14.14 12.60
N ARG A 47 -4.28 14.44 11.29
CA ARG A 47 -3.35 13.86 10.31
C ARG A 47 -1.96 14.38 10.63
N THR A 48 -1.05 13.49 11.02
CA THR A 48 0.27 13.88 11.53
C THR A 48 1.37 13.27 10.66
N PRO A 49 2.39 14.03 10.21
CA PRO A 49 3.58 13.45 9.59
C PRO A 49 4.22 12.41 10.52
N TRP A 50 4.65 11.28 9.97
CA TRP A 50 5.32 10.25 10.75
C TRP A 50 6.78 10.65 10.98
N PRO A 51 7.21 10.87 12.24
CA PRO A 51 8.54 11.39 12.53
C PRO A 51 9.66 10.53 11.92
N GLU A 52 10.66 11.20 11.38
CA GLU A 52 11.91 10.57 10.95
C GLU A 52 12.87 10.51 12.14
N THR A 53 13.29 9.30 12.49
CA THR A 53 14.10 9.04 13.70
C THR A 53 15.42 8.35 13.37
N GLY A 54 15.75 8.20 12.09
CA GLY A 54 16.86 7.38 11.62
C GLY A 54 16.64 5.86 11.76
N ARG A 55 15.42 5.44 12.13
CA ARG A 55 15.03 4.03 12.23
C ARG A 55 13.82 3.74 11.33
N PRO A 56 13.66 2.49 10.84
CA PRO A 56 12.46 2.09 10.10
C PRO A 56 11.19 2.39 10.91
N ARG A 57 10.17 2.94 10.24
CA ARG A 57 8.87 3.16 10.87
C ARG A 57 8.27 1.81 11.28
N ARG A 58 7.77 1.71 12.52
CA ARG A 58 7.13 0.51 13.07
C ARG A 58 5.77 0.84 13.66
N ALA A 59 4.80 -0.01 13.41
CA ALA A 59 3.49 0.07 14.06
C ALA A 59 2.94 -1.31 14.37
N ALA A 60 2.07 -1.36 15.37
CA ALA A 60 1.38 -2.57 15.75
C ALA A 60 -0.07 -2.55 15.28
N VAL A 61 -0.58 -3.72 14.89
CA VAL A 61 -1.99 -3.96 14.59
C VAL A 61 -2.50 -5.04 15.55
N SER A 62 -3.48 -4.68 16.37
CA SER A 62 -4.16 -5.61 17.27
C SER A 62 -5.58 -5.87 16.78
N SER A 63 -6.03 -7.12 16.88
CA SER A 63 -7.41 -7.53 16.58
C SER A 63 -7.91 -8.48 17.66
N PHE A 64 -9.11 -8.20 18.17
CA PHE A 64 -9.72 -8.92 19.29
C PHE A 64 -11.08 -9.48 18.85
N GLY A 65 -11.21 -10.80 18.80
CA GLY A 65 -12.44 -11.49 18.42
C GLY A 65 -13.38 -11.68 19.60
N ILE A 66 -14.69 -11.70 19.35
CA ILE A 66 -15.71 -11.90 20.39
C ILE A 66 -15.58 -13.24 21.14
N SER A 67 -15.00 -14.26 20.50
CA SER A 67 -14.67 -15.55 21.13
C SER A 67 -13.54 -15.47 22.16
N GLY A 68 -12.85 -14.34 22.26
CA GLY A 68 -11.63 -14.17 23.04
C GLY A 68 -10.33 -14.47 22.26
N THR A 69 -10.42 -14.82 20.97
CA THR A 69 -9.23 -15.01 20.13
C THR A 69 -8.58 -13.68 19.79
N ASN A 70 -7.31 -13.53 20.13
CA ASN A 70 -6.55 -12.30 19.93
C ASN A 70 -5.40 -12.51 18.94
N ALA A 71 -5.14 -11.50 18.12
CA ALA A 71 -3.97 -11.46 17.23
C ALA A 71 -3.27 -10.10 17.36
N HIS A 72 -1.93 -10.12 17.31
CA HIS A 72 -1.09 -8.93 17.38
C HIS A 72 0.04 -9.05 16.36
N LEU A 73 0.21 -8.03 15.53
CA LEU A 73 1.24 -7.98 14.49
C LEU A 73 2.06 -6.71 14.65
N VAL A 74 3.37 -6.83 14.52
CA VAL A 74 4.27 -5.68 14.37
C VAL A 74 4.68 -5.60 12.91
N VAL A 75 4.44 -4.44 12.29
CA VAL A 75 4.74 -4.14 10.89
C VAL A 75 5.86 -3.12 10.86
N GLU A 76 6.89 -3.39 10.07
CA GLU A 76 8.04 -2.51 9.86
C GLU A 76 8.10 -2.05 8.41
N GLN A 77 8.56 -0.81 8.22
CA GLN A 77 8.92 -0.28 6.92
C GLN A 77 9.94 -1.17 6.22
N ALA A 78 9.67 -1.56 4.98
CA ALA A 78 10.64 -2.26 4.15
C ALA A 78 11.91 -1.41 3.96
N PRO A 79 13.10 -2.02 3.83
CA PRO A 79 14.30 -1.30 3.43
C PRO A 79 14.03 -0.48 2.17
N GLU A 80 14.67 0.68 2.05
CA GLU A 80 14.63 1.41 0.78
C GLU A 80 15.11 0.47 -0.33
N PRO A 81 14.39 0.40 -1.46
CA PRO A 81 14.87 -0.33 -2.61
C PRO A 81 16.26 0.20 -2.92
N GLN A 82 17.27 -0.65 -2.81
CA GLN A 82 18.59 -0.29 -3.31
C GLN A 82 18.40 0.02 -4.80
N GLU A 83 18.78 1.21 -5.22
CA GLU A 83 18.86 1.51 -6.64
C GLU A 83 19.77 0.41 -7.23
N PRO A 84 19.25 -0.47 -8.09
CA PRO A 84 20.10 -1.48 -8.69
C PRO A 84 21.26 -0.74 -9.34
N GLU A 85 22.51 -1.14 -9.05
CA GLU A 85 23.69 -0.65 -9.76
C GLU A 85 23.32 -0.60 -11.23
N GLN A 86 23.20 0.61 -11.78
CA GLN A 86 22.58 0.84 -13.07
C GLN A 86 23.25 -0.11 -14.06
N PRO A 87 22.56 -1.17 -14.53
CA PRO A 87 23.15 -2.04 -15.53
C PRO A 87 23.51 -1.13 -16.69
N ALA A 88 24.72 -1.30 -17.25
CA ALA A 88 25.16 -0.50 -18.40
C ALA A 88 23.99 -0.33 -19.36
N ALA A 89 23.63 0.93 -19.65
CA ALA A 89 22.38 1.26 -20.33
C ALA A 89 22.18 0.31 -21.51
N PRO A 90 21.03 -0.38 -21.61
CA PRO A 90 20.81 -1.34 -22.68
C PRO A 90 21.10 -0.64 -24.01
N THR A 91 22.03 -1.21 -24.78
CA THR A 91 22.54 -0.60 -26.02
C THR A 91 21.47 -0.43 -27.10
N ALA A 92 20.28 -1.01 -26.88
CA ALA A 92 19.11 -0.85 -27.72
C ALA A 92 17.89 -0.46 -26.86
N HIS A 93 17.34 0.72 -27.12
CA HIS A 93 16.01 1.09 -26.66
C HIS A 93 15.00 0.66 -27.73
N PRO A 94 13.97 -0.14 -27.39
CA PRO A 94 12.96 -0.51 -28.36
C PRO A 94 12.19 0.74 -28.80
N THR A 95 12.13 0.99 -30.11
CA THR A 95 11.34 2.10 -30.69
C THR A 95 9.84 1.91 -30.49
N VAL A 96 9.40 0.67 -30.26
CA VAL A 96 8.00 0.28 -30.01
C VAL A 96 7.96 -0.67 -28.82
N VAL A 97 7.12 -0.37 -27.84
CA VAL A 97 6.87 -1.25 -26.69
C VAL A 97 5.43 -1.77 -26.77
N PRO A 98 5.20 -3.08 -26.95
CA PRO A 98 3.86 -3.65 -26.95
C PRO A 98 3.30 -3.67 -25.53
N TRP A 99 2.04 -3.25 -25.36
CA TRP A 99 1.30 -3.33 -24.11
C TRP A 99 0.20 -4.38 -24.22
N PRO A 100 0.47 -5.64 -23.83
CA PRO A 100 -0.55 -6.67 -23.87
C PRO A 100 -1.60 -6.42 -22.78
N VAL A 101 -2.87 -6.33 -23.17
CA VAL A 101 -3.99 -6.18 -22.23
C VAL A 101 -4.95 -7.33 -22.45
N ALA A 102 -5.52 -7.88 -21.38
CA ALA A 102 -6.44 -9.00 -21.47
C ALA A 102 -7.56 -8.91 -20.43
N GLY A 103 -8.71 -9.51 -20.75
CA GLY A 103 -9.87 -9.59 -19.86
C GLY A 103 -10.61 -10.92 -19.96
N LYS A 104 -11.26 -11.35 -18.87
CA LYS A 104 -12.13 -12.54 -18.87
C LYS A 104 -13.41 -12.35 -19.69
N THR A 105 -13.77 -11.10 -19.94
CA THR A 105 -14.93 -10.68 -20.75
C THR A 105 -14.54 -9.46 -21.56
N LYS A 106 -15.29 -9.14 -22.62
CA LYS A 106 -15.11 -7.90 -23.39
C LYS A 106 -15.18 -6.65 -22.51
N GLY A 107 -16.16 -6.56 -21.61
CA GLY A 107 -16.27 -5.41 -20.69
C GLY A 107 -15.09 -5.29 -19.72
N ALA A 108 -14.51 -6.43 -19.27
CA ALA A 108 -13.31 -6.41 -18.46
C ALA A 108 -12.08 -5.94 -19.26
N LEU A 109 -11.96 -6.31 -20.54
CA LEU A 109 -10.90 -5.82 -21.43
C LEU A 109 -11.00 -4.30 -21.60
N GLU A 110 -12.19 -3.78 -21.89
CA GLU A 110 -12.43 -2.33 -22.01
C GLU A 110 -12.07 -1.57 -20.73
N ALA A 111 -12.43 -2.10 -19.55
CA ALA A 111 -12.05 -1.52 -18.28
C ALA A 111 -10.52 -1.54 -18.03
N GLN A 112 -9.83 -2.61 -18.44
CA GLN A 112 -8.36 -2.67 -18.34
C GLN A 112 -7.67 -1.69 -19.30
N LEU A 113 -8.19 -1.53 -20.52
CA LEU A 113 -7.71 -0.54 -21.48
C LEU A 113 -7.84 0.89 -20.93
N ALA A 114 -8.96 1.21 -20.28
CA ALA A 114 -9.15 2.49 -19.63
C ALA A 114 -8.17 2.69 -18.46
N ALA A 115 -7.94 1.65 -17.65
CA ALA A 115 -7.03 1.74 -16.51
C ALA A 115 -5.56 1.90 -16.92
N VAL A 116 -5.09 1.18 -17.93
CA VAL A 116 -3.70 1.26 -18.40
C VAL A 116 -3.40 2.55 -19.16
N SER A 117 -4.42 3.17 -19.75
CA SER A 117 -4.29 4.46 -20.46
C SER A 117 -4.31 5.67 -19.52
N ALA A 118 -4.54 5.46 -18.21
CA ALA A 118 -4.52 6.54 -17.24
C ALA A 118 -3.09 7.08 -17.04
N PRO A 119 -2.91 8.39 -16.77
CA PRO A 119 -1.60 8.98 -16.54
C PRO A 119 -0.82 8.26 -15.43
N THR A 120 0.45 7.99 -15.69
CA THR A 120 1.38 7.34 -14.75
C THR A 120 2.77 7.92 -14.94
N ASP A 121 3.57 7.95 -13.86
CA ASP A 121 4.98 8.35 -13.91
C ASP A 121 5.89 7.20 -14.38
N ALA A 122 5.34 5.99 -14.59
CA ALA A 122 6.08 4.82 -15.07
C ALA A 122 6.46 4.95 -16.55
N THR A 123 7.64 4.43 -16.92
CA THR A 123 8.06 4.42 -18.32
C THR A 123 7.22 3.46 -19.14
N ALA A 124 7.13 3.68 -20.45
CA ALA A 124 6.39 2.76 -21.32
C ALA A 124 6.95 1.34 -21.32
N LEU A 125 8.27 1.20 -21.10
CA LEU A 125 8.93 -0.08 -20.97
C LEU A 125 8.51 -0.81 -19.69
N ASP A 126 8.48 -0.13 -18.55
CA ASP A 126 8.08 -0.73 -17.27
C ASP A 126 6.61 -1.18 -17.28
N VAL A 127 5.75 -0.39 -17.91
CA VAL A 127 4.33 -0.75 -18.10
C VAL A 127 4.22 -1.98 -19.00
N GLY A 128 4.85 -1.96 -20.18
CA GLY A 128 4.83 -3.09 -21.11
C GLY A 128 5.38 -4.37 -20.49
N PHE A 129 6.51 -4.28 -19.77
CA PHE A 129 7.10 -5.40 -19.05
C PHE A 129 6.19 -5.95 -17.96
N SER A 130 5.58 -5.07 -17.14
CA SER A 130 4.68 -5.47 -16.07
C SER A 130 3.40 -6.13 -16.59
N LEU A 131 2.88 -5.65 -17.71
CA LEU A 131 1.73 -6.24 -18.39
C LEU A 131 2.06 -7.62 -18.97
N ALA A 132 3.23 -7.76 -19.59
CA ALA A 132 3.65 -9.00 -20.23
C ALA A 132 4.04 -10.10 -19.24
N SER A 133 4.68 -9.75 -18.12
CA SER A 133 5.26 -10.73 -17.17
C SER A 133 4.46 -10.88 -15.87
N GLY A 134 3.69 -9.87 -15.46
CA GLY A 134 3.05 -9.79 -14.16
C GLY A 134 1.52 -9.84 -14.20
N ARG A 135 0.91 -10.10 -15.35
CA ARG A 135 -0.55 -10.20 -15.50
C ARG A 135 -0.97 -11.56 -16.03
N SER A 136 -2.13 -12.02 -15.56
CA SER A 136 -2.74 -13.23 -16.06
C SER A 136 -3.19 -13.06 -17.50
N VAL A 137 -3.10 -14.14 -18.27
CA VAL A 137 -3.51 -14.19 -19.67
C VAL A 137 -4.98 -14.63 -19.76
N PHE A 138 -5.77 -13.95 -20.60
CA PHE A 138 -7.18 -14.30 -20.88
C PHE A 138 -7.47 -14.36 -22.38
N GLU A 139 -8.68 -14.80 -22.74
CA GLU A 139 -9.12 -14.99 -24.13
C GLU A 139 -9.36 -13.67 -24.87
N HIS A 140 -9.97 -12.67 -24.22
CA HIS A 140 -10.13 -11.34 -24.82
C HIS A 140 -8.83 -10.55 -24.66
N ARG A 141 -8.27 -10.07 -25.77
CA ARG A 141 -7.03 -9.31 -25.86
C ARG A 141 -7.16 -8.18 -26.86
#